data_AF-A0A9N8ME48-F1
#
_entry.id   AF-A0A9N8ME48-F1
#
_cell.length_a   1.000
_cell.length_b   1.000
_cell.length_c   1.000
_cell.angle_alpha   90.00
_cell.angle_beta   90.00
_cell.angle_gamma   90.00
#
_symmetry.space_group_name_H-M   'P 1'
#
loop_
_entity.id
_entity.type
_entity.pdbx_description
1 polymer ?
#
loop_
_entity_poly.entity_id
_entity_poly.type
_entity_poly.pdbx_seq_one_letter_code
_entity_poly.pdbx_strand_id
1 'polypeptide(L)'
;MTKDVLQKYTDYELCSLIQQKNKSGFDLLYDQYCCLLYGLALKSVRSPEAAVEIVTITFENAWKTIHLYNHRKMKLSVWLVIVFINSTKKYLSSKNIAYTYNPKNFPSFIFDVVQDKAS
;
A
#
# COMPACT_ATOMS: atom_id res chain seq x y z
N MET A 1 5.09 -25.18 -10.46
CA MET A 1 6.41 -24.49 -10.49
C MET A 1 6.38 -23.41 -9.43
N THR A 2 7.24 -23.58 -8.44
CA THR A 2 7.24 -22.98 -7.10
C THR A 2 7.51 -21.48 -7.13
N LYS A 3 6.67 -20.69 -6.43
CA LYS A 3 6.77 -19.22 -6.29
C LYS A 3 7.91 -18.76 -5.36
N ASP A 4 8.88 -19.63 -5.06
CA ASP A 4 9.88 -19.43 -4.00
C ASP A 4 11.20 -18.77 -4.46
N VAL A 5 11.37 -18.43 -5.73
CA VAL A 5 12.70 -18.05 -6.26
C VAL A 5 13.05 -16.55 -6.12
N LEU A 6 12.21 -15.69 -5.55
CA LEU A 6 12.49 -14.24 -5.53
C LEU A 6 12.38 -13.54 -4.16
N GLN A 7 12.21 -14.25 -3.06
CA GLN A 7 12.22 -13.61 -1.74
C GLN A 7 13.61 -13.68 -1.11
N LYS A 8 14.51 -12.79 -1.55
CA LYS A 8 15.89 -12.69 -1.07
C LYS A 8 16.01 -12.38 0.43
N TYR A 9 14.93 -11.86 1.05
CA TYR A 9 14.87 -11.50 2.46
C TYR A 9 13.53 -11.91 3.06
N THR A 10 13.57 -12.45 4.27
CA THR A 10 12.38 -12.65 5.10
C THR A 10 11.76 -11.31 5.50
N ASP A 11 10.48 -11.30 5.87
CA ASP A 11 9.79 -10.10 6.37
C ASP A 11 10.53 -9.46 7.56
N TYR A 12 11.17 -10.28 8.40
CA TYR A 12 11.98 -9.83 9.53
C TYR A 12 13.25 -9.09 9.08
N GLU A 13 14.01 -9.69 8.16
CA GLU A 13 15.25 -9.10 7.64
C GLU A 13 14.98 -7.79 6.92
N LEU A 14 13.94 -7.75 6.08
CA LEU A 14 13.55 -6.54 5.36
C LEU A 14 13.10 -5.44 6.33
N CYS A 15 12.29 -5.77 7.34
CA CYS A 15 11.93 -4.84 8.40
C CYS A 15 13.16 -4.30 9.14
N SER A 16 14.09 -5.17 9.52
CA SER A 16 15.31 -4.79 10.23
C SER A 16 16.16 -3.82 9.40
N LEU A 17 16.31 -4.09 8.10
CA LEU A 17 17.03 -3.20 7.18
C LEU A 17 16.38 -1.81 7.09
N ILE A 18 15.06 -1.75 6.90
CA ILE A 18 14.34 -0.47 6.76
C ILE A 18 14.39 0.32 8.09
N GLN A 19 14.23 -0.35 9.24
CA GLN A 19 14.29 0.29 10.56
C GLN A 19 15.66 0.90 10.87
N GLN A 20 16.75 0.34 10.33
CA GLN A 20 18.09 0.90 10.41
C GLN A 20 18.30 2.13 9.48
N LYS A 21 17.21 2.68 8.92
CA LYS A 21 17.21 3.75 7.90
C LYS A 21 18.06 3.41 6.67
N ASN A 22 18.26 2.12 6.39
CA ASN A 22 18.98 1.69 5.21
C ASN A 22 18.05 1.87 3.99
N LYS A 23 18.39 2.85 3.13
CA LYS A 23 17.64 3.13 1.90
C LYS A 23 17.44 1.89 1.04
N SER A 24 18.45 1.02 0.96
CA SER A 24 18.41 -0.22 0.18
C SER A 24 17.29 -1.17 0.60
N GLY A 25 16.95 -1.22 1.89
CA GLY A 25 15.83 -2.04 2.38
C GLY A 25 14.48 -1.51 1.92
N PHE A 26 14.35 -0.19 1.82
CA PHE A 26 13.13 0.44 1.36
C PHE A 26 12.98 0.40 -0.16
N ASP A 27 14.09 0.53 -0.90
CA ASP A 27 14.12 0.37 -2.35
C ASP A 27 13.62 -1.03 -2.74
N LEU A 28 14.04 -2.07 -2.02
CA LEU A 28 13.52 -3.43 -2.23
C LEU A 28 12.01 -3.55 -1.97
N LEU A 29 11.50 -2.89 -0.92
CA LEU A 29 10.06 -2.84 -0.65
C LEU A 29 9.33 -2.12 -1.80
N TYR A 30 9.90 -1.02 -2.29
CA TYR A 30 9.33 -0.26 -3.39
C TYR A 30 9.27 -1.10 -4.67
N ASP A 31 10.40 -1.70 -5.08
CA ASP A 31 10.50 -2.53 -6.28
C ASP A 31 9.52 -3.72 -6.25
N GLN A 32 9.36 -4.34 -5.08
CA GLN A 32 8.51 -5.51 -4.93
C GLN A 32 7.01 -5.18 -4.98
N TYR A 33 6.59 -4.03 -4.44
CA TYR A 33 5.18 -3.73 -4.20
C TYR A 33 4.62 -2.58 -5.03
N CYS A 34 5.44 -1.74 -5.67
CA CYS A 34 4.98 -0.55 -6.38
C CYS A 34 3.95 -0.88 -7.47
N CYS A 35 4.26 -1.82 -8.36
CA CYS A 35 3.34 -2.23 -9.44
C CYS A 35 2.00 -2.77 -8.91
N LEU A 36 2.04 -3.56 -7.83
CA LEU A 36 0.84 -4.11 -7.20
C LEU A 36 -0.03 -3.00 -6.59
N LEU A 37 0.59 -2.11 -5.80
CA LEU A 37 -0.11 -1.01 -5.16
C LEU A 37 -0.66 -0.02 -6.19
N TYR A 38 0.05 0.22 -7.28
CA TYR A 38 -0.44 1.04 -8.39
C TYR A 38 -1.69 0.44 -9.03
N GLY A 39 -1.69 -0.86 -9.33
CA GLY A 39 -2.88 -1.54 -9.88
C GLY A 39 -4.08 -1.46 -8.93
N LEU A 40 -3.85 -1.61 -7.62
CA LEU A 40 -4.89 -1.45 -6.60
C LEU A 40 -5.40 0.00 -6.51
N ALA A 41 -4.50 0.98 -6.54
CA ALA A 41 -4.84 2.40 -6.53
C ALA A 41 -5.68 2.77 -7.76
N LEU A 42 -5.23 2.38 -8.95
CA LEU A 42 -5.92 2.65 -10.20
C LEU A 42 -7.33 2.04 -10.22
N LYS A 43 -7.48 0.80 -9.73
CA LYS A 43 -8.79 0.17 -9.57
C LYS A 43 -9.70 0.95 -8.59
N SER A 44 -9.10 1.54 -7.56
CA SER A 44 -9.82 2.24 -6.49
C SER A 44 -10.31 3.64 -6.91
N VAL A 45 -9.50 4.39 -7.65
CA VAL A 45 -9.79 5.81 -7.97
C VAL A 45 -10.04 6.11 -9.43
N ARG A 46 -9.73 5.17 -10.34
CA ARG A 46 -9.90 5.31 -11.80
C ARG A 46 -9.25 6.56 -12.41
N SER A 47 -8.21 7.09 -11.77
CA SER A 47 -7.36 8.17 -12.27
C SER A 47 -5.89 7.73 -12.12
N PRO A 48 -5.11 7.71 -13.23
CA PRO A 48 -3.68 7.43 -13.17
C PRO A 48 -2.92 8.40 -12.26
N GLU A 49 -3.27 9.69 -12.29
CA GLU A 49 -2.63 10.75 -11.52
C GLU A 49 -2.85 10.53 -10.02
N ALA A 50 -4.11 10.31 -9.62
CA ALA A 50 -4.45 10.00 -8.23
C ALA A 50 -3.83 8.68 -7.77
N ALA A 51 -3.73 7.68 -8.66
CA ALA A 51 -3.12 6.40 -8.36
C ALA A 51 -1.62 6.55 -8.04
N VAL A 52 -0.87 7.34 -8.84
CA VAL A 52 0.54 7.65 -8.57
C VAL A 52 0.68 8.36 -7.22
N GLU A 53 -0.16 9.38 -6.96
CA GLU A 53 -0.11 10.15 -5.71
C GLU A 53 -0.37 9.28 -4.48
N ILE A 54 -1.37 8.40 -4.52
CA ILE A 54 -1.69 7.45 -3.44
C ILE A 54 -0.53 6.49 -3.19
N VAL A 55 0.10 5.95 -4.24
CA VAL A 55 1.25 5.04 -4.09
C VAL A 55 2.42 5.75 -3.41
N THR A 56 2.74 6.97 -3.84
CA THR A 56 3.78 7.79 -3.19
C THR A 56 3.47 8.04 -1.72
N ILE A 57 2.25 8.49 -1.39
CA ILE A 57 1.81 8.72 0.00
C ILE A 57 1.89 7.41 0.81
N THR A 58 1.54 6.28 0.21
CA THR A 58 1.58 4.96 0.86
C THR A 58 3.01 4.59 1.26
N PHE A 59 3.96 4.74 0.35
CA PHE A 59 5.37 4.44 0.61
C PHE A 59 5.96 5.42 1.64
N GLU A 60 5.66 6.72 1.56
CA GLU A 60 6.07 7.68 2.59
C GLU A 60 5.53 7.31 3.97
N ASN A 61 4.27 6.91 4.05
CA ASN A 61 3.65 6.48 5.31
C ASN A 61 4.27 5.17 5.80
N ALA A 62 4.56 4.22 4.91
CA ALA A 62 5.24 2.97 5.26
C ALA A 62 6.63 3.27 5.84
N TRP A 63 7.42 4.12 5.20
CA TRP A 63 8.72 4.56 5.71
C TRP A 63 8.61 5.18 7.11
N LYS A 64 7.66 6.10 7.30
CA LYS A 64 7.44 6.79 8.59
C LYS A 64 6.98 5.84 9.69
N THR A 65 6.27 4.76 9.36
CA THR A 65 5.59 3.89 10.34
C THR A 65 6.17 2.48 10.46
N ILE A 66 7.23 2.13 9.72
CA ILE A 66 7.86 0.81 9.73
C ILE A 66 8.36 0.36 11.12
N HIS A 67 8.68 1.31 12.00
CA HIS A 67 9.05 1.04 13.39
C HIS A 67 7.90 0.42 14.21
N LEU A 68 6.64 0.59 13.76
CA LEU A 68 5.44 0.01 14.37
C LEU A 68 5.11 -1.38 13.81
N TYR A 69 5.75 -1.79 12.71
CA TYR A 69 5.51 -3.09 12.11
C TYR A 69 6.01 -4.22 13.02
N ASN A 70 5.20 -5.27 13.15
CA ASN A 70 5.53 -6.45 13.94
C ASN A 70 5.33 -7.72 13.10
N HIS A 71 6.45 -8.29 12.66
CA HIS A 71 6.50 -9.52 11.87
C HIS A 71 5.86 -10.75 12.54
N ARG A 72 5.73 -10.76 13.87
CA ARG A 72 5.05 -11.85 14.59
C ARG A 72 3.53 -11.75 14.52
N LYS A 73 2.98 -10.56 14.23
CA LYS A 73 1.52 -10.34 14.16
C LYS A 73 0.97 -10.55 12.76
N MET A 74 1.69 -10.13 11.73
CA MET A 74 1.26 -10.27 10.33
C MET A 74 2.43 -10.17 9.35
N LYS A 75 2.21 -10.70 8.15
CA LYS A 75 3.13 -10.55 7.02
C LYS A 75 3.29 -9.09 6.63
N LEU A 76 4.47 -8.73 6.12
CA LEU A 76 4.79 -7.37 5.70
C LEU A 76 3.88 -6.92 4.55
N SER A 77 3.55 -7.83 3.63
CA SER A 77 2.62 -7.57 2.53
C SER A 77 1.23 -7.15 3.03
N VAL A 78 0.72 -7.78 4.09
CA VAL A 78 -0.58 -7.48 4.69
C VAL A 78 -0.53 -6.12 5.38
N TRP A 79 0.52 -5.87 6.15
CA TRP A 79 0.74 -4.58 6.79
C TRP A 79 0.81 -3.43 5.76
N LEU A 80 1.55 -3.63 4.66
CA LEU A 80 1.68 -2.65 3.59
C LEU A 80 0.33 -2.35 2.92
N VAL A 81 -0.51 -3.37 2.70
CA VAL A 81 -1.88 -3.17 2.19
C VAL A 81 -2.74 -2.36 3.18
N ILE A 82 -2.57 -2.53 4.49
CA ILE A 82 -3.26 -1.71 5.50
C ILE A 82 -2.79 -0.25 5.40
N VAL A 83 -1.48 -0.01 5.27
CA VAL A 83 -0.93 1.34 5.05
C VAL A 83 -1.51 1.96 3.78
N PHE A 84 -1.62 1.19 2.70
CA PHE A 84 -2.23 1.60 1.44
C PHE A 84 -3.70 2.01 1.59
N ILE A 85 -4.51 1.19 2.28
CA ILE A 85 -5.93 1.48 2.53
C ILE A 85 -6.07 2.79 3.31
N ASN A 86 -5.27 2.97 4.36
CA ASN A 86 -5.30 4.18 5.18
C ASN A 86 -4.86 5.42 4.38
N SER A 87 -3.86 5.27 3.51
CA SER A 87 -3.37 6.32 2.62
C SER A 87 -4.43 6.73 1.60
N THR A 88 -5.10 5.74 0.98
CA THR A 88 -6.20 5.97 0.04
C THR A 88 -7.37 6.70 0.70
N LYS A 89 -7.78 6.26 1.90
CA LYS A 89 -8.83 6.93 2.70
C LYS A 89 -8.49 8.39 2.97
N LYS A 90 -7.27 8.65 3.45
CA LYS A 90 -6.79 10.00 3.76
C LYS A 90 -6.74 10.88 2.51
N TYR A 91 -6.30 10.34 1.38
CA TYR A 91 -6.27 11.02 0.09
C TYR A 91 -7.67 11.45 -0.36
N LEU A 92 -8.61 10.50 -0.40
CA LEU A 92 -9.98 10.78 -0.84
C LEU A 92 -10.65 11.82 0.07
N SER A 93 -10.47 11.69 1.39
CA SER A 93 -10.96 12.67 2.35
C SER A 93 -10.34 14.05 2.18
N SER A 94 -9.03 14.17 1.90
CA SER A 94 -8.38 15.49 1.71
C SER A 94 -8.80 16.19 0.41
N LYS A 95 -9.27 15.44 -0.58
CA LYS A 95 -9.82 15.96 -1.84
C LYS A 95 -11.33 16.16 -1.79
N ASN A 96 -11.98 15.95 -0.64
CA ASN A 96 -13.44 15.96 -0.48
C ASN A 96 -14.18 15.00 -1.43
N ILE A 97 -13.54 13.90 -1.80
CA ILE A 97 -14.13 12.87 -2.64
C ILE A 97 -14.90 11.90 -1.75
N ALA A 98 -16.20 11.77 -1.98
CA ALA A 98 -17.03 10.81 -1.26
C ALA A 98 -16.70 9.37 -1.71
N TYR A 99 -16.57 8.46 -0.73
CA TYR A 99 -16.26 7.07 -1.01
C TYR A 99 -16.88 6.13 0.03
N THR A 100 -17.09 4.87 -0.35
CA THR A 100 -17.28 3.78 0.59
C THR A 100 -16.11 2.80 0.52
N TYR A 101 -15.79 2.17 1.64
CA TYR A 101 -14.74 1.16 1.72
C TYR A 101 -15.34 -0.14 2.28
N ASN A 102 -15.26 -1.22 1.50
CA ASN A 102 -15.80 -2.51 1.87
C ASN A 102 -14.66 -3.54 2.12
N PRO A 103 -14.37 -3.90 3.39
CA PRO A 103 -13.31 -4.85 3.72
C PRO A 103 -13.76 -6.32 3.65
N LYS A 104 -15.03 -6.62 3.36
CA LYS A 104 -15.65 -7.93 3.65
C LYS A 104 -15.00 -9.14 2.96
N ASN A 105 -14.15 -8.95 1.95
CA ASN A 105 -13.57 -10.05 1.17
C ASN A 105 -12.02 -10.05 1.15
N PHE A 106 -11.33 -9.56 2.18
CA PHE A 106 -9.85 -9.55 2.21
C PHE A 106 -9.27 -10.92 1.78
N PRO A 107 -8.34 -10.97 0.80
CA PRO A 107 -7.52 -9.87 0.27
C PRO A 107 -8.21 -8.96 -0.77
N SER A 108 -9.43 -9.26 -1.19
CA SER A 108 -10.23 -8.41 -2.08
C SER A 108 -10.95 -7.31 -1.28
N PHE A 109 -10.58 -6.06 -1.50
CA PHE A 109 -11.27 -4.89 -1.01
C PHE A 109 -11.61 -3.96 -2.17
N ILE A 110 -12.64 -3.12 -1.98
CA ILE A 110 -13.11 -2.18 -3.00
C ILE A 110 -13.29 -0.82 -2.34
N PHE A 111 -12.82 0.20 -3.04
CA PHE A 111 -13.22 1.59 -2.82
C PHE A 111 -14.24 1.93 -3.90
N ASP A 112 -15.47 2.22 -3.49
CA ASP A 112 -16.49 2.76 -4.38
C ASP A 112 -16.48 4.27 -4.24
N VAL A 113 -15.75 4.94 -5.13
CA VAL A 113 -15.71 6.39 -5.22
C VAL A 113 -17.01 6.87 -5.86
N VAL A 114 -17.73 7.73 -5.14
CA VAL A 114 -18.95 8.36 -5.65
C VAL A 114 -18.49 9.45 -6.62
N GLN A 115 -18.46 9.12 -7.91
CA GLN A 115 -18.31 10.14 -8.94
C GLN A 115 -19.64 10.89 -9.03
N ASP A 116 -19.61 12.20 -8.77
CA ASP A 116 -20.68 13.06 -9.24
C ASP A 116 -20.77 12.85 -10.74
N LYS A 117 -21.94 12.37 -11.21
CA LYS A 117 -22.25 12.44 -12.63
C LYS A 117 -22.25 13.92 -12.95
N ALA A 118 -21.17 14.40 -13.57
CA ALA A 118 -21.16 15.69 -14.24
C ALA A 118 -22.40 15.70 -15.15
N SER A 119 -23.39 16.48 -14.72
CA SER A 119 -24.60 16.81 -15.47
C SER A 119 -24.34 18.07 -16.27
#